data_AF-A0A1T5FIL3-F1
#
_entry.id   AF-A0A1T5FIL3-F1
#
_cell.length_a   1.000
_cell.length_b   1.000
_cell.length_c   1.000
_cell.angle_alpha   90.00
_cell.angle_beta   90.00
_cell.angle_gamma   90.00
#
_symmetry.space_group_name_H-M   'P 1'
#
loop_
_entity.id
_entity.type
_entity.pdbx_description
1 polymer ?
#
loop_
_entity_poly.entity_id
_entity_poly.type
_entity_poly.pdbx_seq_one_letter_code
_entity_poly.pdbx_strand_id
1 'polypeptide(L)'
;MKKLFASKDIRIQEMEDLYGGGINIAYTSKLLQLNVLIEFFGVSIEGDPYVYEEVGVYASIYEDGIVHSYVLFISGETLGPLPTFRLIADAVDFIEACDQYAVKEDLKGIAMSYSAIDSKVYRGLGEQERQMAGEARNEL
;
A
#
# COMPACT_ATOMS: atom_id res chain seq x y z
N MET A 1 15.25 12.81 4.35
CA MET A 1 14.01 12.49 3.62
C MET A 1 14.26 12.39 2.13
N LYS A 2 14.12 13.47 1.35
CA LYS A 2 14.39 13.47 -0.11
C LYS A 2 15.76 12.86 -0.47
N LYS A 3 16.81 13.13 0.33
CA LYS A 3 18.15 12.54 0.15
C LYS A 3 18.22 11.02 0.38
N LEU A 4 17.49 10.46 1.35
CA LEU A 4 17.48 9.02 1.64
C LEU A 4 16.80 8.26 0.49
N PHE A 5 15.65 8.75 0.07
CA PHE A 5 14.87 8.14 -1.01
C PHE A 5 15.60 8.28 -2.35
N ALA A 6 16.15 9.47 -2.64
CA ALA A 6 16.99 9.66 -3.82
C ALA A 6 18.23 8.75 -3.83
N SER A 7 18.89 8.53 -2.69
CA SER A 7 20.05 7.63 -2.62
C SER A 7 19.72 6.15 -2.86
N LYS A 8 18.43 5.78 -2.73
CA LYS A 8 17.92 4.42 -2.92
C LYS A 8 17.03 4.28 -4.17
N ASP A 9 16.94 5.32 -5.00
CA ASP A 9 16.00 5.41 -6.14
C ASP A 9 14.54 5.07 -5.77
N ILE A 10 14.13 5.40 -4.54
CA ILE A 10 12.74 5.24 -4.09
C ILE A 10 11.95 6.46 -4.54
N ARG A 11 10.91 6.21 -5.32
CA ARG A 11 9.95 7.22 -5.78
C ARG A 11 8.64 7.06 -5.02
N ILE A 12 7.92 8.17 -4.87
CA ILE A 12 6.59 8.19 -4.24
C ILE A 12 5.60 8.70 -5.28
N GLN A 13 4.46 8.03 -5.40
CA GLN A 13 3.31 8.45 -6.19
C GLN A 13 2.09 8.53 -5.28
N GLU A 14 1.47 9.70 -5.20
CA GLU A 14 0.16 9.86 -4.57
C GLU A 14 -0.92 9.31 -5.51
N MET A 15 -1.87 8.57 -4.96
CA MET A 15 -3.03 8.05 -5.65
C MET A 15 -4.27 8.25 -4.76
N GLU A 16 -5.41 8.41 -5.40
CA GLU A 16 -6.70 8.34 -4.69
C GLU A 16 -7.16 6.88 -4.70
N ASP A 17 -7.58 6.39 -3.53
CA ASP A 17 -8.31 5.14 -3.46
C ASP A 17 -9.73 5.28 -4.06
N LEU A 18 -10.47 4.17 -4.10
CA LEU A 18 -11.82 4.13 -4.66
C LEU A 18 -12.86 4.98 -3.89
N TYR A 19 -12.52 5.41 -2.67
CA TYR A 19 -13.35 6.20 -1.77
C TYR A 19 -12.87 7.66 -1.65
N GLY A 20 -11.84 8.06 -2.41
CA GLY A 20 -11.26 9.40 -2.39
C GLY A 20 -10.26 9.62 -1.25
N GLY A 21 -9.83 8.57 -0.56
CA GLY A 21 -8.74 8.60 0.41
C GLY A 21 -7.39 8.66 -0.27
N GLY A 22 -6.51 9.57 0.16
CA GLY A 22 -5.16 9.68 -0.36
C GLY A 22 -4.27 8.53 0.13
N ILE A 23 -3.80 7.69 -0.80
CA ILE A 23 -2.79 6.66 -0.54
C ILE A 23 -1.47 7.07 -1.21
N ASN A 24 -0.35 6.74 -0.57
CA ASN A 24 0.96 6.93 -1.15
C ASN A 24 1.57 5.59 -1.52
N ILE A 25 2.13 5.50 -2.73
CA ILE A 25 2.85 4.32 -3.20
C ILE A 25 4.33 4.65 -3.30
N ALA A 26 5.16 3.92 -2.54
CA ALA A 26 6.61 3.90 -2.69
C ALA A 26 7.03 2.75 -3.62
N TYR A 27 7.91 3.05 -4.58
CA TYR A 27 8.40 2.06 -5.54
C TYR A 27 9.84 2.34 -6.01
N THR A 28 10.50 1.27 -6.45
CA THR A 28 11.76 1.29 -7.21
C THR A 28 11.56 0.50 -8.50
N SER A 29 12.51 0.59 -9.43
CA SER A 29 12.45 -0.23 -10.66
C SER A 29 12.50 -1.74 -10.34
N LYS A 30 13.21 -2.14 -9.28
CA LYS A 30 13.32 -3.55 -8.88
C LYS A 30 12.06 -4.06 -8.19
N LEU A 31 11.43 -3.25 -7.34
CA LEU A 31 10.12 -3.59 -6.76
C LEU A 31 9.07 -3.86 -7.85
N LEU A 32 9.03 -3.01 -8.89
CA LEU A 32 8.13 -3.21 -10.03
C LEU A 32 8.42 -4.51 -10.80
N GLN A 33 9.69 -4.90 -10.96
CA GLN A 33 10.06 -6.18 -11.57
C GLN A 33 9.65 -7.40 -10.72
N LEU A 34 9.65 -7.24 -9.40
CA LEU A 34 9.19 -8.25 -8.44
C LEU A 34 7.67 -8.25 -8.26
N ASN A 35 6.93 -7.40 -9.00
CA ASN A 35 5.49 -7.17 -8.83
C ASN A 35 5.08 -6.80 -7.40
N VAL A 36 5.94 -6.07 -6.68
CA VAL A 36 5.68 -5.58 -5.32
C VAL A 36 5.44 -4.08 -5.34
N LEU A 37 4.35 -3.63 -4.70
CA LEU A 37 4.08 -2.22 -4.41
C LEU A 37 4.14 -1.99 -2.91
N ILE A 38 4.72 -0.88 -2.46
CA ILE A 38 4.69 -0.48 -1.05
C ILE A 38 3.69 0.66 -0.90
N GLU A 39 2.58 0.38 -0.21
CA GLU A 39 1.56 1.37 0.10
C GLU A 39 1.76 1.91 1.50
N PHE A 40 1.54 3.20 1.70
CA PHE A 40 1.56 3.80 3.03
C PHE A 40 0.60 4.98 3.15
N PHE A 41 0.11 5.19 4.35
CA PHE A 41 -0.75 6.31 4.73
C PHE A 41 -0.39 6.81 6.12
N GLY A 42 -1.06 7.87 6.58
CA GLY A 42 -0.88 8.36 7.94
C GLY A 42 0.29 9.31 8.12
N VAL A 43 0.95 9.69 7.04
CA VAL A 43 2.16 10.52 7.06
C VAL A 43 1.86 11.86 6.43
N SER A 44 1.94 12.94 7.22
CA SER A 44 1.87 14.30 6.68
C SER A 44 3.13 14.60 5.85
N ILE A 45 2.95 14.69 4.53
CA ILE A 45 3.98 15.14 3.58
C ILE A 45 3.70 16.63 3.34
N GLU A 46 4.49 17.50 3.99
CA GLU A 46 4.53 18.98 3.84
C GLU A 46 3.20 19.69 3.50
N GLY A 47 2.58 20.33 4.51
CA GLY A 47 1.50 21.31 4.29
C GLY A 47 0.08 20.75 4.43
N ASP A 48 -0.06 19.48 4.80
CA ASP A 48 -1.35 18.85 5.07
C ASP A 48 -1.87 19.23 6.48
N PRO A 49 -3.06 19.88 6.60
CA PRO A 49 -3.68 20.18 7.89
C PRO A 49 -4.29 18.97 8.59
N TYR A 50 -4.40 17.82 7.90
CA TYR A 50 -5.01 16.62 8.46
C TYR A 50 -4.05 15.90 9.42
N VAL A 51 -4.54 15.67 10.64
CA VAL A 51 -3.89 14.79 11.62
C VAL A 51 -4.44 13.40 11.41
N TYR A 52 -3.61 12.51 10.92
CA TYR A 52 -3.99 11.11 10.78
C TYR A 52 -4.08 10.43 12.15
N GLU A 53 -5.07 9.57 12.32
CA GLU A 53 -5.27 8.78 13.55
C GLU A 53 -4.41 7.52 13.56
N GLU A 54 -4.02 7.03 12.38
CA GLU A 54 -3.22 5.82 12.21
C GLU A 54 -2.17 5.97 11.11
N VAL A 55 -1.12 5.16 11.22
CA VAL A 55 -0.06 5.01 10.21
C VAL A 55 0.04 3.56 9.81
N GLY A 56 0.07 3.31 8.50
CA GLY A 56 0.20 1.97 7.94
C GLY A 56 1.23 1.91 6.82
N VAL A 57 1.96 0.80 6.74
CA VAL A 57 2.87 0.45 5.64
C VAL A 57 2.60 -0.99 5.23
N TYR A 58 2.32 -1.19 3.95
CA TYR A 58 1.91 -2.46 3.36
C TYR A 58 2.79 -2.79 2.17
N ALA A 59 3.09 -4.06 1.96
CA ALA A 59 3.53 -4.56 0.68
C ALA A 59 2.38 -5.32 0.01
N SER A 60 2.16 -5.07 -1.27
CA SER A 60 1.09 -5.67 -2.06
C SER A 60 1.68 -6.35 -3.30
N ILE A 61 1.24 -7.57 -3.58
CA ILE A 61 1.58 -8.33 -4.80
C ILE A 61 0.28 -8.73 -5.50
N TYR A 62 0.19 -8.49 -6.80
CA TYR A 62 -0.90 -8.99 -7.63
C TYR A 62 -0.42 -10.14 -8.51
N GLU A 63 -1.03 -11.31 -8.36
CA GLU A 63 -0.70 -12.51 -9.13
C GLU A 63 -1.98 -13.30 -9.42
N ASP A 64 -2.20 -13.66 -10.69
CA ASP A 64 -3.31 -14.52 -11.12
C ASP A 64 -4.72 -14.11 -10.63
N GLY A 65 -4.96 -12.80 -10.47
CA GLY A 65 -6.23 -12.30 -9.96
C GLY A 65 -6.33 -12.26 -8.44
N ILE A 66 -5.27 -12.58 -7.71
CA ILE A 66 -5.22 -12.52 -6.24
C ILE A 66 -4.36 -11.33 -5.84
N VAL A 67 -4.88 -10.50 -4.93
CA VAL A 67 -4.12 -9.46 -4.24
C VAL A 67 -3.62 -10.07 -2.93
N HIS A 68 -2.31 -10.22 -2.82
CA HIS A 68 -1.62 -10.59 -1.59
C HIS A 68 -1.19 -9.31 -0.87
N SER A 69 -1.70 -9.07 0.33
CA SER A 69 -1.37 -7.90 1.14
C SER A 69 -0.65 -8.32 2.42
N TYR A 70 0.48 -7.67 2.67
CA TYR A 70 1.38 -7.92 3.77
C TYR A 70 1.48 -6.64 4.61
N VAL A 71 0.94 -6.67 5.82
CA VAL A 71 1.04 -5.54 6.75
C VAL A 71 2.45 -5.54 7.34
N LEU A 72 3.28 -4.59 6.92
CA LEU A 72 4.66 -4.47 7.43
C LEU A 72 4.71 -3.66 8.72
N PHE A 73 3.82 -2.68 8.84
CA PHE A 73 3.69 -1.85 10.03
C PHE A 73 2.28 -1.27 10.11
N ILE A 74 1.71 -1.25 11.31
CA ILE A 74 0.50 -0.49 11.61
C ILE A 74 0.57 0.07 13.03
N SER A 75 0.13 1.31 13.21
CA SER A 75 0.09 1.99 14.50
C SER A 75 -1.18 2.83 14.60
N GLY A 76 -1.90 2.67 15.73
CA GLY A 76 -2.99 3.57 16.11
C GLY A 76 -2.52 4.88 16.76
N GLU A 77 -1.21 5.13 16.72
CA GLU A 77 -0.58 6.40 17.05
C GLU A 77 0.05 7.01 15.80
N THR A 78 0.03 8.33 15.71
CA THR A 78 0.67 9.06 14.62
C THR A 78 2.19 8.96 14.71
N LEU A 79 2.82 8.56 13.61
CA LEU A 79 4.26 8.64 13.45
C LEU A 79 4.62 9.85 12.58
N GLY A 80 5.68 10.55 12.97
CA GLY A 80 6.26 11.56 12.11
C GLY A 80 6.79 10.95 10.79
N PRO A 81 7.07 11.77 9.77
CA PRO A 81 7.54 11.27 8.48
C PRO A 81 8.84 10.46 8.60
N LEU A 82 9.78 10.89 9.44
CA LEU A 82 11.10 10.24 9.55
C LEU A 82 11.04 8.73 9.84
N PRO A 83 10.37 8.24 10.90
CA PRO A 83 10.27 6.81 11.17
C PRO A 83 9.53 6.05 10.06
N THR A 84 8.43 6.57 9.51
CA THR A 84 7.68 5.86 8.47
C THR A 84 8.49 5.69 7.20
N PHE A 85 9.17 6.75 6.75
CA PHE A 85 10.03 6.65 5.58
C PHE A 85 11.28 5.79 5.82
N ARG A 86 11.77 5.68 7.07
CA ARG A 86 12.81 4.71 7.41
C ARG A 86 12.30 3.28 7.27
N LEU A 87 11.10 2.98 7.78
CA LEU A 87 10.45 1.67 7.63
C LEU A 87 10.29 1.30 6.15
N ILE A 88 9.84 2.25 5.32
CA ILE A 88 9.72 2.05 3.86
C ILE A 88 11.08 1.73 3.25
N ALA A 89 12.13 2.50 3.58
CA ALA A 89 13.47 2.25 3.04
C ALA A 89 14.03 0.87 3.45
N ASP A 90 13.77 0.43 4.68
CA ASP A 90 14.19 -0.88 5.18
C ASP A 90 13.38 -2.02 4.53
N ALA A 91 12.09 -1.82 4.29
CA ALA A 91 11.25 -2.75 3.54
C ALA A 91 11.73 -2.90 2.09
N VAL A 92 12.04 -1.79 1.41
CA VAL A 92 12.61 -1.79 0.06
C VAL A 92 13.91 -2.60 0.03
N ASP A 93 14.85 -2.31 0.93
CA ASP A 93 16.14 -3.01 1.00
C ASP A 93 15.96 -4.52 1.21
N PHE A 94 15.04 -4.91 2.09
CA PHE A 94 14.72 -6.31 2.33
C PHE A 94 14.16 -6.99 1.09
N ILE A 95 13.11 -6.43 0.48
CA ILE A 95 12.44 -7.00 -0.69
C ILE A 95 13.39 -7.09 -1.88
N GLU A 96 14.22 -6.07 -2.08
CA GLU A 96 15.24 -6.09 -3.12
C GLU A 96 16.34 -7.13 -2.85
N ALA A 97 16.56 -7.58 -1.63
CA ALA A 97 17.48 -8.67 -1.33
C ALA A 97 16.86 -10.06 -1.55
N CYS A 98 15.53 -10.17 -1.65
CA CYS A 98 14.83 -11.43 -1.87
C CYS A 98 15.11 -12.05 -3.23
N ASP A 99 15.03 -13.38 -3.28
CA ASP A 99 14.89 -14.10 -4.56
C ASP A 99 13.50 -13.83 -5.13
N GLN A 100 13.42 -13.58 -6.44
CA GLN A 100 12.15 -13.32 -7.13
C GLN A 100 11.10 -14.44 -6.94
N TYR A 101 11.54 -15.67 -6.72
CA TYR A 101 10.67 -16.82 -6.50
C TYR A 101 10.30 -17.02 -5.02
N ALA A 102 10.98 -16.33 -4.10
CA ALA A 102 10.79 -16.46 -2.66
C ALA A 102 10.11 -15.24 -2.02
N VAL A 103 10.03 -14.10 -2.72
CA VAL A 103 9.57 -12.82 -2.16
C VAL A 103 8.26 -12.90 -1.38
N LYS A 104 7.28 -13.69 -1.82
CA LYS A 104 6.00 -13.88 -1.12
C LYS A 104 6.15 -14.58 0.23
N GLU A 105 7.02 -15.58 0.34
CA GLU A 105 7.27 -16.29 1.59
C GLU A 105 8.19 -15.47 2.51
N ASP A 106 9.20 -14.82 1.95
CA ASP A 106 10.09 -13.91 2.68
C ASP A 106 9.29 -12.76 3.34
N LEU A 107 8.34 -12.18 2.60
CA LEU A 107 7.43 -11.17 3.12
C LEU A 107 6.54 -11.68 4.27
N LYS A 108 6.06 -12.94 4.22
CA LYS A 108 5.32 -13.53 5.37
C LYS A 108 6.19 -13.60 6.62
N GLY A 109 7.51 -13.77 6.47
CA GLY A 109 8.45 -13.85 7.57
C GLY A 109 8.62 -12.54 8.35
N ILE A 110 8.33 -11.40 7.72
CA ILE A 110 8.47 -10.07 8.35
C ILE A 110 7.14 -9.35 8.57
N ALA A 111 6.04 -9.84 7.99
CA ALA A 111 4.74 -9.19 8.09
C ALA A 111 4.10 -9.40 9.48
N MET A 112 3.47 -8.35 9.99
CA MET A 112 2.60 -8.41 11.18
C MET A 112 1.31 -9.19 10.89
N SER A 113 0.84 -9.13 9.64
CA SER A 113 -0.38 -9.77 9.17
C SER A 113 -0.29 -10.00 7.66
N TYR A 114 -0.97 -11.04 7.19
CA TYR A 114 -1.07 -11.40 5.78
C TYR A 114 -2.52 -11.70 5.42
N SER A 115 -2.94 -11.19 4.26
CA SER A 115 -4.22 -11.53 3.65
C SER A 115 -4.06 -11.77 2.15
N ALA A 116 -4.95 -12.60 1.60
CA ALA A 116 -5.04 -12.83 0.17
C ALA A 116 -6.51 -12.76 -0.24
N ILE A 117 -6.80 -11.90 -1.21
CA ILE A 117 -8.16 -11.63 -1.66
C ILE A 117 -8.24 -11.84 -3.16
N ASP A 118 -9.19 -12.67 -3.61
CA ASP A 118 -9.49 -12.81 -5.02
C ASP A 118 -10.17 -11.53 -5.54
N SER A 119 -9.52 -10.86 -6.50
CA SER A 119 -9.99 -9.61 -7.11
C SER A 119 -11.33 -9.74 -7.84
N LYS A 120 -11.76 -10.96 -8.20
CA LYS A 120 -13.10 -11.21 -8.76
C LYS A 120 -14.20 -11.01 -7.73
N VAL A 121 -13.90 -11.26 -6.45
CA VAL A 121 -14.84 -10.99 -5.35
C VAL A 121 -15.09 -9.48 -5.22
N TYR A 122 -14.06 -8.65 -5.43
CA TYR A 122 -14.18 -7.18 -5.41
C TYR A 122 -15.00 -6.62 -6.57
N ARG A 123 -14.87 -7.17 -7.79
CA ARG A 123 -15.68 -6.72 -8.93
C ARG A 123 -17.18 -6.96 -8.71
N GLY A 124 -17.54 -8.10 -8.10
CA GLY A 124 -18.94 -8.42 -7.79
C GLY A 124 -19.57 -7.46 -6.78
N LEU A 125 -18.80 -7.00 -5.78
CA LEU A 125 -19.26 -6.03 -4.78
C LEU A 125 -19.47 -4.63 -5.38
N GLY A 126 -18.52 -4.16 -6.19
CA GLY A 126 -18.65 -2.85 -6.85
C GLY A 126 -19.77 -2.79 -7.90
N GLU A 127 -20.13 -3.93 -8.52
CA GLU A 127 -21.29 -4.03 -9.41
C GLU A 127 -22.62 -3.99 -8.63
N GLN A 128 -22.71 -4.69 -7.49
CA GLN A 128 -23.89 -4.66 -6.62
C GLN A 128 -24.16 -3.27 -6.04
N GLU A 129 -23.12 -2.57 -5.56
CA GLU A 129 -23.26 -1.21 -5.02
C GLU A 129 -23.69 -0.19 -6.08
N ARG A 130 -23.16 -0.30 -7.31
CA ARG A 130 -23.58 0.54 -8.44
C ARG A 130 -25.02 0.26 -8.88
N GLN A 131 -25.46 -0.98 -8.78
CA GLN A 131 -26.83 -1.38 -9.11
C GLN A 131 -27.82 -0.82 -8.08
N MET A 132 -27.52 -0.93 -6.78
CA MET A 132 -28.31 -0.33 -5.70
C MET A 132 -28.35 1.21 -5.77
N ALA A 133 -27.23 1.86 -6.08
CA ALA A 133 -27.17 3.31 -6.25
C ALA A 133 -27.91 3.82 -7.50
N GLY A 134 -27.97 3.00 -8.56
CA GLY A 134 -28.75 3.27 -9.76
C GLY A 134 -30.27 3.15 -9.54
N GLU A 135 -30.70 2.18 -8.74
CA GLU A 135 -32.11 1.98 -8.39
C GLU A 135 -32.62 3.10 -7.48
N ALA A 136 -31.86 3.52 -6.47
CA ALA A 136 -32.23 4.62 -5.57
C ALA A 136 -32.37 5.99 -6.28
N ARG A 137 -31.76 6.17 -7.47
CA ARG A 137 -31.89 7.38 -8.29
C ARG A 137 -33.14 7.41 -9.18
N ASN A 138 -33.76 6.26 -9.43
CA ASN A 138 -34.98 6.16 -10.24
C ASN A 138 -36.27 6.25 -9.40
N GLU A 139 -36.15 6.33 -8.06
CA GLU A 139 -37.27 6.44 -7.12
C GLU A 139 -37.46 7.87 -6.56
N LEU A 140 -36.72 8.87 -7.06
CA LEU A 140 -36.87 10.30 -6.77
C LEU A 140 -37.34 11.07 -8.01
#